data_AF-A0AAJ4AMI9-F1
#
_entry.id   AF-A0AAJ4AMI9-F1
#
_cell.length_a   1.000
_cell.length_b   1.000
_cell.length_c   1.000
_cell.angle_alpha   90.00
_cell.angle_beta   90.00
_cell.angle_gamma   90.00
#
_symmetry.space_group_name_H-M   'P 1'
#
loop_
_entity.id
_entity.type
_entity.pdbx_description
1 polymer ?
#
loop_
_entity_poly.entity_id
_entity_poly.type
_entity_poly.pdbx_seq_one_letter_code
_entity_poly.pdbx_strand_id
1 'polypeptide(L)'
;MAVASALLASGAQGKITLHQPNYFTFGYVDQVNTSVAVEGEHGEYQGMKNTEAKFQFSLKFPLFEQRDRAIMGAFTQTSFWQLGNTDRSSPFRDSNYRPELFSLHHVSRRLRVSQGYRHQSNGRGGALSRSWERYFLAMHFDTSSWGMTLQGWHAFALSDNPDISHYIPPWQLDVNVPIGRGEWAVTGAYGGPASRGFIETSVTHPLTHTLAVFAQYRSGYGDSLLDYRTRNTRITLGFRLFPSRF
;
A
#
# COMPACT_ATOMS: atom_id res chain seq x y z
N MET A 1 -22.42 18.47 2.25
CA MET A 1 -22.15 17.32 3.13
C MET A 1 -20.66 17.03 3.13
N ALA A 2 -20.07 16.84 4.30
CA ALA A 2 -18.63 16.63 4.50
C ALA A 2 -18.30 15.14 4.37
N VAL A 3 -17.18 14.81 3.72
CA VAL A 3 -16.59 13.47 3.67
C VAL A 3 -16.06 13.16 5.08
N ALA A 4 -16.96 12.74 5.95
CA ALA A 4 -16.62 12.20 7.25
C ALA A 4 -16.11 10.78 7.03
N SER A 5 -14.84 10.58 7.41
CA SER A 5 -14.24 9.27 7.58
C SER A 5 -15.24 8.34 8.27
N ALA A 6 -15.39 7.11 7.78
CA ALA A 6 -16.28 6.11 8.37
C ALA A 6 -15.97 5.99 9.87
N LEU A 7 -16.83 6.61 10.69
CA LEU A 7 -16.83 6.50 12.13
C LEU A 7 -17.49 5.16 12.47
N LEU A 8 -16.69 4.19 12.91
CA LEU A 8 -17.20 3.18 13.81
C LEU A 8 -17.31 3.83 15.19
N ALA A 9 -18.55 4.07 15.61
CA ALA A 9 -18.86 4.53 16.95
C ALA A 9 -18.69 3.36 17.95
N SER A 10 -17.82 3.52 18.95
CA SER A 10 -18.06 3.04 20.31
C SER A 10 -17.19 3.85 21.27
N GLY A 11 -17.73 4.12 22.46
CA GLY A 11 -17.23 5.12 23.40
C GLY A 11 -15.86 4.80 24.01
N ALA A 12 -15.13 5.86 24.36
CA ALA A 12 -14.05 5.94 25.36
C ALA A 12 -12.92 4.87 25.37
N GLN A 13 -12.78 4.02 24.33
CA GLN A 13 -11.58 3.22 24.06
C GLN A 13 -11.01 3.60 22.69
N GLY A 14 -9.68 3.62 22.56
CA GLY A 14 -8.93 4.28 21.48
C GLY A 14 -9.50 4.08 20.07
N LYS A 15 -9.68 5.17 19.34
CA LYS A 15 -10.26 5.17 17.98
C LYS A 15 -9.28 4.55 16.97
N ILE A 16 -9.41 3.26 16.70
CA ILE A 16 -8.72 2.61 15.57
C ILE A 16 -9.57 2.82 14.32
N THR A 17 -8.95 3.31 13.24
CA THR A 17 -9.60 3.57 11.95
C THR A 17 -8.76 3.03 10.80
N LEU A 18 -9.31 2.99 9.60
CA LEU A 18 -8.58 2.54 8.41
C LEU A 18 -7.56 3.59 7.98
N HIS A 19 -6.38 3.13 7.53
CA HIS A 19 -5.34 4.01 6.99
C HIS A 19 -5.22 3.91 5.47
N GLN A 20 -5.06 2.70 4.95
CA GLN A 20 -5.07 2.35 3.53
C GLN A 20 -6.21 1.34 3.24
N PRO A 21 -6.51 1.01 1.97
CA PRO A 21 -7.47 -0.04 1.64
C PRO A 21 -7.14 -1.36 2.35
N ASN A 22 -8.14 -2.00 2.94
CA ASN A 22 -8.03 -3.34 3.50
C ASN A 22 -8.69 -4.31 2.54
N TYR A 23 -7.96 -5.26 1.97
CA TYR A 23 -8.48 -6.13 0.92
C TYR A 23 -7.84 -7.51 0.93
N PHE A 24 -8.51 -8.47 0.30
CA PHE A 24 -7.99 -9.78 -0.04
C PHE A 24 -8.39 -10.09 -1.48
N THR A 25 -7.42 -10.29 -2.35
CA THR A 25 -7.62 -10.61 -3.76
C THR A 25 -6.78 -11.79 -4.19
N PHE A 26 -7.17 -12.41 -5.31
CA PHE A 26 -6.41 -13.44 -5.99
C PHE A 26 -6.27 -13.06 -7.46
N GLY A 27 -5.15 -13.40 -8.07
CA GLY A 27 -4.96 -13.08 -9.48
C GLY A 27 -3.62 -13.51 -10.04
N TYR A 28 -3.26 -12.87 -11.15
CA TYR A 28 -2.12 -13.22 -11.98
C TYR A 28 -1.09 -12.09 -12.02
N VAL A 29 0.19 -12.44 -12.01
CA VAL A 29 1.33 -11.55 -12.28
C VAL A 29 2.14 -12.11 -13.43
N ASP A 30 2.49 -11.28 -14.42
CA ASP A 30 3.23 -11.72 -15.62
C ASP A 30 4.66 -12.20 -15.32
N GLN A 31 5.33 -11.55 -14.37
CA GLN A 31 6.71 -11.83 -14.00
C GLN A 31 6.85 -11.95 -12.47
N VAL A 32 7.19 -13.16 -12.01
CA VAL A 32 7.59 -13.40 -10.63
C VAL A 32 9.10 -13.29 -10.52
N ASN A 33 9.60 -12.53 -9.54
CA ASN A 33 11.04 -12.44 -9.31
C ASN A 33 11.60 -13.76 -8.76
N THR A 34 12.27 -14.52 -9.62
CA THR A 34 12.99 -15.75 -9.27
C THR A 34 14.51 -15.54 -9.20
N SER A 35 15.01 -14.32 -9.46
CA SER A 35 16.45 -14.02 -9.40
C SER A 35 17.04 -14.22 -8.00
N VAL A 36 16.19 -14.18 -6.97
CA VAL A 36 16.54 -14.47 -5.58
C VAL A 36 16.79 -15.96 -5.30
N ALA A 37 16.44 -16.86 -6.23
CA ALA A 37 16.61 -18.30 -6.08
C ALA A 37 18.03 -18.81 -6.45
N VAL A 38 18.94 -17.94 -6.90
CA VAL A 38 20.09 -18.34 -7.75
C VAL A 38 21.30 -18.89 -6.99
N GLU A 39 21.37 -18.84 -5.65
CA GLU A 39 22.57 -19.30 -4.92
C GLU A 39 22.30 -20.41 -3.87
N GLY A 40 21.39 -21.35 -4.14
CA GLY A 40 21.25 -22.59 -3.35
C GLY A 40 20.70 -22.42 -1.91
N GLU A 41 20.60 -21.20 -1.39
CA GLU A 41 20.11 -20.90 -0.04
C GLU A 41 18.59 -20.62 0.01
N HIS A 42 17.95 -20.40 -1.15
CA HIS A 42 16.55 -19.96 -1.26
C HIS A 42 15.73 -20.81 -2.24
N GLY A 43 15.83 -22.14 -2.09
CA GLY A 43 15.12 -23.11 -2.94
C GLY A 43 13.59 -22.98 -2.92
N GLU A 44 13.03 -22.32 -1.91
CA GLU A 44 11.61 -22.01 -1.83
C GLU A 44 11.13 -21.09 -2.96
N TYR A 45 12.01 -20.28 -3.57
CA TYR A 45 11.66 -19.42 -4.72
C TYR A 45 11.69 -20.16 -6.06
N GLN A 46 12.15 -21.41 -6.10
CA GLN A 46 12.06 -22.25 -7.29
C GLN A 46 10.64 -22.78 -7.49
N GLY A 47 10.12 -22.70 -8.71
CA GLY A 47 8.77 -23.17 -9.02
C GLY A 47 7.66 -22.27 -8.46
N MET A 48 7.95 -20.99 -8.23
CA MET A 48 6.92 -19.98 -7.96
C MET A 48 5.96 -19.87 -9.14
N LYS A 49 4.66 -19.83 -8.85
CA LYS A 49 3.59 -19.70 -9.84
C LYS A 49 3.25 -18.23 -10.05
N ASN A 50 2.78 -17.91 -11.26
CA ASN A 50 2.28 -16.58 -11.62
C ASN A 50 0.93 -16.24 -10.98
N THR A 51 0.31 -17.17 -10.26
CA THR A 51 -0.95 -16.95 -9.54
C THR A 51 -0.71 -16.80 -8.05
N GLU A 52 -1.24 -15.71 -7.47
CA GLU A 52 -1.03 -15.39 -6.06
C GLU A 52 -2.27 -14.71 -5.46
N ALA A 53 -2.50 -14.97 -4.18
CA ALA A 53 -3.30 -14.08 -3.36
C ALA A 53 -2.47 -12.84 -2.99
N LYS A 54 -3.08 -11.66 -3.09
CA LYS A 54 -2.54 -10.39 -2.61
C LYS A 54 -3.52 -9.81 -1.59
N PHE A 55 -3.04 -9.49 -0.40
CA PHE A 55 -3.89 -8.88 0.61
C PHE A 55 -3.18 -7.78 1.36
N GLN A 56 -3.97 -6.86 1.91
CA GLN A 56 -3.47 -5.75 2.70
C GLN A 56 -4.34 -5.52 3.93
N PHE A 57 -3.68 -5.34 5.07
CA PHE A 57 -4.29 -4.84 6.30
C PHE A 57 -3.70 -3.49 6.61
N SER A 58 -4.54 -2.52 6.96
CA SER A 58 -4.05 -1.17 7.24
C SER A 58 -4.93 -0.37 8.19
N LEU A 59 -4.34 0.02 9.31
CA LEU A 59 -4.99 0.72 10.39
C LEU A 59 -4.17 1.93 10.83
N LYS A 60 -4.86 2.94 11.36
CA LYS A 60 -4.27 4.08 12.07
C LYS A 60 -5.03 4.35 13.36
N PHE A 61 -4.34 4.93 14.32
CA PHE A 61 -4.88 5.28 15.61
C PHE A 61 -4.20 6.55 16.12
N PRO A 62 -4.95 7.45 16.78
CA PRO A 62 -4.35 8.61 17.40
C PRO A 62 -3.57 8.20 18.65
N LEU A 63 -2.35 8.72 18.78
CA LEU A 63 -1.56 8.66 20.00
C LEU A 63 -1.82 9.90 20.87
N PHE A 64 -2.06 11.04 20.22
CA PHE A 64 -2.40 12.30 20.87
C PHE A 64 -3.27 13.14 19.93
N GLU A 65 -4.39 13.67 20.41
CA GLU A 65 -5.31 14.51 19.62
C GLU A 65 -5.47 15.89 20.27
N GLN A 66 -5.38 16.92 19.44
CA GLN A 66 -5.81 18.29 19.69
C GLN A 66 -6.83 18.68 18.62
N ARG A 67 -7.41 19.88 18.73
CA ARG A 67 -8.53 20.34 17.90
C ARG A 67 -8.28 20.17 16.39
N ASP A 68 -7.14 20.60 15.90
CA ASP A 68 -6.77 20.61 14.47
C ASP A 68 -5.55 19.73 14.15
N ARG A 69 -4.90 19.17 15.17
CA ARG A 69 -3.67 18.40 15.02
C ARG A 69 -3.75 17.08 15.78
N ALA A 70 -3.21 16.01 15.20
CA ALA A 70 -3.04 14.73 15.89
C ALA A 70 -1.64 14.16 15.62
N ILE A 71 -1.08 13.45 16.61
CA ILE A 71 0.02 12.51 16.40
C ILE A 71 -0.61 11.13 16.22
N MET A 72 -0.27 10.47 15.12
CA MET A 72 -0.89 9.23 14.67
C MET A 72 0.15 8.13 14.61
N GLY A 73 -0.22 6.94 15.09
CA GLY A 73 0.42 5.69 14.70
C GLY A 73 -0.36 5.07 13.55
N ALA A 74 0.33 4.45 12.60
CA ALA A 74 -0.30 3.59 11.61
C ALA A 74 0.54 2.36 11.32
N PHE A 75 -0.12 1.34 10.80
CA PHE A 75 0.51 0.12 10.35
C PHE A 75 -0.18 -0.35 9.08
N THR A 76 0.61 -0.62 8.04
CA THR A 76 0.16 -1.29 6.81
C THR A 76 1.00 -2.56 6.63
N GLN A 77 0.34 -3.68 6.39
CA GLN A 77 0.98 -4.90 5.92
C GLN A 77 0.41 -5.29 4.58
N THR A 78 1.27 -5.57 3.60
CA THR A 78 0.89 -6.12 2.29
C THR A 78 1.59 -7.45 2.09
N SER A 79 0.86 -8.50 1.71
CA SER A 79 1.41 -9.85 1.59
C SER A 79 1.03 -10.51 0.27
N PHE A 80 1.97 -11.30 -0.26
CA PHE A 80 1.91 -12.02 -1.53
C PHE A 80 2.02 -13.51 -1.24
N TRP A 81 0.93 -14.23 -1.45
CA TRP A 81 0.79 -15.61 -1.02
C TRP A 81 0.57 -16.53 -2.21
N GLN A 82 1.44 -17.53 -2.35
CA GLN A 82 1.34 -18.59 -3.34
C GLN A 82 0.24 -19.60 -2.96
N LEU A 83 -0.97 -19.13 -2.64
CA LEU A 83 -2.07 -19.92 -2.12
C LEU A 83 -2.37 -21.16 -2.99
N GLY A 84 -2.31 -21.02 -4.33
CA GLY A 84 -2.51 -22.10 -5.28
C GLY A 84 -1.28 -22.98 -5.58
N ASN A 85 -0.14 -22.74 -4.92
CA ASN A 85 1.10 -23.50 -5.13
C ASN A 85 1.21 -24.65 -4.14
N THR A 86 0.25 -25.58 -4.22
CA THR A 86 0.15 -26.75 -3.33
C THR A 86 1.37 -27.65 -3.40
N ASP A 87 2.04 -27.72 -4.56
CA ASP A 87 3.25 -28.51 -4.80
C ASP A 87 4.45 -28.01 -3.98
N ARG A 88 4.37 -26.78 -3.45
CA ARG A 88 5.37 -26.13 -2.59
C ARG A 88 4.82 -25.76 -1.21
N SER A 89 3.71 -26.38 -0.80
CA SER A 89 3.03 -26.09 0.48
C SER A 89 2.50 -24.65 0.61
N SER A 90 2.15 -24.03 -0.52
CA SER A 90 1.52 -22.71 -0.60
C SER A 90 2.22 -21.61 0.24
N PRO A 91 3.49 -21.28 -0.03
CA PRO A 91 4.27 -20.39 0.81
C PRO A 91 3.91 -18.91 0.62
N PHE A 92 4.18 -18.09 1.63
CA PHE A 92 4.26 -16.64 1.43
C PHE A 92 5.53 -16.30 0.65
N ARG A 93 5.37 -15.66 -0.51
CA ARG A 93 6.50 -15.20 -1.33
C ARG A 93 7.12 -13.94 -0.76
N ASP A 94 6.29 -12.98 -0.35
CA ASP A 94 6.75 -11.75 0.30
C ASP A 94 5.67 -11.17 1.24
N SER A 95 6.11 -10.45 2.26
CA SER A 95 5.27 -9.68 3.17
C SER A 95 6.00 -8.39 3.50
N ASN A 96 5.37 -7.23 3.31
CA ASN A 96 5.98 -5.95 3.61
C ASN A 96 5.25 -5.29 4.77
N TYR A 97 6.01 -4.91 5.79
CA TYR A 97 5.55 -4.31 7.03
C TYR A 97 5.90 -2.83 7.02
N ARG A 98 4.91 -1.97 7.20
CA ARG A 98 5.05 -0.51 7.12
C ARG A 98 4.42 0.19 8.33
N PRO A 99 5.13 0.29 9.45
CA PRO A 99 4.72 1.17 10.55
C PRO A 99 5.04 2.63 10.23
N GLU A 100 4.17 3.53 10.68
CA GLU A 100 4.28 4.97 10.46
C GLU A 100 3.99 5.72 11.76
N LEU A 101 4.76 6.78 12.03
CA LEU A 101 4.51 7.74 13.09
C LEU A 101 4.52 9.14 12.48
N PHE A 102 3.39 9.84 12.55
CA PHE A 102 3.24 11.10 11.84
C PHE A 102 2.32 12.09 12.54
N SER A 103 2.56 13.37 12.29
CA SER A 103 1.62 14.44 12.62
C SER A 103 0.62 14.63 11.48
N LEU A 104 -0.66 14.79 11.81
CA LEU A 104 -1.73 15.14 10.90
C LEU A 104 -2.31 16.49 11.30
N HIS A 105 -2.39 17.43 10.36
CA HIS A 105 -2.85 18.79 10.56
C HIS A 105 -4.04 19.11 9.64
N HIS A 106 -5.14 19.59 10.19
CA HIS A 106 -6.31 20.05 9.45
C HIS A 106 -6.16 21.54 9.11
N VAL A 107 -5.50 21.84 7.99
CA VAL A 107 -5.22 23.21 7.54
C VAL A 107 -6.52 23.93 7.12
N SER A 108 -7.44 23.22 6.47
CA SER A 108 -8.77 23.72 6.14
C SER A 108 -9.78 22.58 6.05
N ARG A 109 -11.04 22.90 5.74
CA ARG A 109 -12.09 21.89 5.50
C ARG A 109 -11.75 20.91 4.36
N ARG A 110 -10.89 21.31 3.41
CA ARG A 110 -10.55 20.51 2.22
C ARG A 110 -9.09 20.07 2.18
N LEU A 111 -8.23 20.61 3.04
CA LEU A 111 -6.79 20.34 3.02
C LEU A 111 -6.36 19.80 4.38
N ARG A 112 -5.78 18.61 4.36
CA ARG A 112 -5.05 18.04 5.49
C ARG A 112 -3.60 17.84 5.08
N VAL A 113 -2.68 18.08 6.00
CA VAL A 113 -1.25 17.87 5.78
C VAL A 113 -0.77 16.82 6.77
N SER A 114 -0.08 15.79 6.29
CA SER A 114 0.61 14.85 7.15
C SER A 114 2.11 14.86 6.88
N GLN A 115 2.90 14.70 7.93
CA GLN A 115 4.35 14.55 7.82
C GLN A 115 4.84 13.66 8.94
N GLY A 116 5.86 12.86 8.66
CA GLY A 116 6.38 11.96 9.65
C GLY A 116 7.39 10.96 9.12
N TYR A 117 7.57 9.92 9.92
CA TYR A 117 8.49 8.84 9.68
C TYR A 117 7.73 7.58 9.26
N ARG A 118 8.32 6.86 8.31
CA ARG A 118 7.79 5.62 7.73
C ARG A 118 8.94 4.65 7.56
N HIS A 119 8.90 3.56 8.33
CA HIS A 119 9.71 2.39 8.09
C HIS A 119 8.99 1.48 7.10
N GLN A 120 9.72 0.81 6.21
CA GLN A 120 9.17 -0.32 5.47
C GLN A 120 10.22 -1.40 5.29
N SER A 121 9.91 -2.63 5.68
CA SER A 121 10.78 -3.79 5.48
C SER A 121 9.98 -5.01 5.10
N ASN A 122 10.65 -6.06 4.61
CA ASN A 122 10.01 -7.34 4.31
C ASN A 122 10.19 -8.41 5.41
N GLY A 123 10.86 -8.06 6.52
CA GLY A 123 11.09 -8.97 7.64
C GLY A 123 11.98 -10.18 7.32
N ARG A 124 12.73 -10.15 6.21
CA ARG A 124 13.67 -11.20 5.82
C ARG A 124 15.11 -10.82 6.22
N GLY A 125 15.96 -11.83 6.40
CA GLY A 125 17.41 -11.67 6.59
C GLY A 125 18.21 -12.00 5.34
N GLY A 126 19.52 -11.77 5.40
CA GLY A 126 20.47 -12.14 4.33
C GLY A 126 20.15 -11.52 2.97
N ALA A 127 20.37 -12.27 1.90
CA ALA A 127 20.17 -11.81 0.52
C ALA A 127 18.72 -11.42 0.18
N LEU A 128 17.74 -11.91 0.94
CA LEU A 128 16.33 -11.56 0.79
C LEU A 128 15.92 -10.30 1.54
N SER A 129 16.76 -9.79 2.45
CA SER A 129 16.42 -8.62 3.27
C SER A 129 16.22 -7.40 2.38
N ARG A 130 15.10 -6.71 2.58
CA ARG A 130 14.80 -5.44 1.93
C ARG A 130 14.23 -4.50 2.98
N SER A 131 14.79 -3.31 3.07
CA SER A 131 14.34 -2.29 4.01
C SER A 131 14.75 -0.89 3.56
N TRP A 132 14.00 0.10 4.02
CA TRP A 132 14.28 1.51 3.79
C TRP A 132 13.48 2.37 4.75
N GLU A 133 14.05 3.53 5.05
CA GLU A 133 13.45 4.53 5.93
C GLU A 133 13.07 5.77 5.15
N ARG A 134 11.96 6.40 5.52
CA ARG A 134 11.49 7.63 4.86
C ARG A 134 10.99 8.66 5.86
N TYR A 135 11.42 9.90 5.66
CA TYR A 135 10.66 11.07 6.10
C TYR A 135 9.75 11.50 4.96
N PHE A 136 8.46 11.66 5.24
CA PHE A 136 7.48 12.01 4.22
C PHE A 136 6.72 13.28 4.58
N LEU A 137 6.21 13.93 3.54
CA LEU A 137 5.21 14.99 3.59
C LEU A 137 4.10 14.64 2.59
N ALA A 138 2.85 14.73 3.02
CA ALA A 138 1.68 14.46 2.20
C ALA A 138 0.62 15.54 2.36
N MET A 139 0.05 15.97 1.24
CA MET A 139 -1.08 16.88 1.17
C MET A 139 -2.30 16.10 0.70
N HIS A 140 -3.34 16.04 1.53
CA HIS A 140 -4.60 15.37 1.27
C HIS A 140 -5.65 16.42 0.94
N PHE A 141 -6.20 16.33 -0.27
CA PHE A 141 -7.28 17.17 -0.75
C PHE A 141 -8.56 16.34 -0.84
N ASP A 142 -9.56 16.72 -0.07
CA ASP A 142 -10.86 16.05 -0.06
C ASP A 142 -11.94 17.01 -0.54
N THR A 143 -12.63 16.65 -1.63
CA THR A 143 -13.79 17.36 -2.15
C THR A 143 -15.05 16.50 -2.06
N SER A 144 -16.19 17.03 -2.48
CA SER A 144 -17.43 16.25 -2.60
C SER A 144 -17.40 15.26 -3.76
N SER A 145 -16.44 15.36 -4.67
CA SER A 145 -16.49 14.67 -5.98
C SER A 145 -15.20 13.91 -6.29
N TRP A 146 -14.16 14.07 -5.50
CA TRP A 146 -12.89 13.34 -5.61
C TRP A 146 -12.02 13.59 -4.37
N GLY A 147 -11.12 12.66 -4.11
CA GLY A 147 -10.00 12.81 -3.19
C GLY A 147 -8.67 12.72 -3.95
N MET A 148 -7.66 13.42 -3.45
CA MET A 148 -6.30 13.37 -3.96
C MET A 148 -5.30 13.42 -2.81
N THR A 149 -4.25 12.60 -2.87
CA THR A 149 -3.09 12.76 -2.00
C THR A 149 -1.85 12.93 -2.87
N LEU A 150 -1.15 14.04 -2.71
CA LEU A 150 0.20 14.22 -3.24
C LEU A 150 1.17 14.05 -2.08
N GLN A 151 2.08 13.09 -2.19
CA GLN A 151 3.11 12.85 -1.18
C GLN A 151 4.50 12.79 -1.78
N GLY A 152 5.48 13.27 -1.03
CA GLY A 152 6.91 13.20 -1.33
C GLY A 152 7.68 12.69 -0.12
N TRP A 153 8.87 12.12 -0.35
CA TRP A 153 9.71 11.64 0.74
C TRP A 153 11.21 11.75 0.46
N HIS A 154 11.96 11.83 1.53
CA HIS A 154 13.41 11.62 1.54
C HIS A 154 13.69 10.22 2.10
N ALA A 155 14.37 9.38 1.31
CA ALA A 155 14.71 8.02 1.69
C ALA A 155 16.14 7.94 2.25
N PHE A 156 16.33 7.17 3.32
CA PHE A 156 17.61 6.96 4.00
C PHE A 156 17.70 5.54 4.56
N ALA A 157 18.88 5.16 5.09
CA ALA A 157 19.20 3.80 5.55
C ALA A 157 18.83 2.73 4.50
N LEU A 158 19.56 2.76 3.38
CA LEU A 158 19.24 1.99 2.16
C LEU A 158 20.18 0.80 1.95
N SER A 159 20.86 0.30 2.99
CA SER A 159 21.91 -0.74 2.85
C SER A 159 21.43 -1.97 2.07
N ASP A 160 20.20 -2.41 2.31
CA ASP A 160 19.63 -3.62 1.71
C ASP A 160 19.21 -3.43 0.24
N ASN A 161 19.05 -2.18 -0.17
CA ASN A 161 18.59 -1.79 -1.50
C ASN A 161 19.04 -0.35 -1.83
N PRO A 162 20.35 -0.12 -2.09
CA PRO A 162 20.92 1.22 -2.20
C PRO A 162 20.35 2.06 -3.35
N ASP A 163 19.82 1.39 -4.37
CA ASP A 163 19.31 1.99 -5.59
C ASP A 163 17.77 1.93 -5.68
N ILE A 164 17.06 1.72 -4.56
CA ILE A 164 15.58 1.65 -4.55
C ILE A 164 14.93 2.89 -5.17
N SER A 165 15.55 4.07 -5.02
CA SER A 165 15.11 5.35 -5.58
C SER A 165 15.20 5.41 -7.12
N HIS A 166 15.94 4.50 -7.76
CA HIS A 166 15.96 4.36 -9.21
C HIS A 166 14.68 3.73 -9.74
N TYR A 167 13.95 2.99 -8.90
CA TYR A 167 12.78 2.21 -9.30
C TYR A 167 11.48 2.78 -8.72
N ILE A 168 11.55 3.30 -7.50
CA ILE A 168 10.44 3.94 -6.80
C ILE A 168 10.76 5.43 -6.64
N PRO A 169 10.19 6.31 -7.49
CA PRO A 169 10.44 7.74 -7.45
C PRO A 169 10.10 8.34 -6.07
N PRO A 170 10.75 9.43 -5.62
CA PRO A 170 10.59 10.00 -4.28
C PRO A 170 9.28 10.79 -4.08
N TRP A 171 8.24 10.44 -4.83
CA TRP A 171 6.92 11.03 -4.77
C TRP A 171 5.86 10.04 -5.27
N GLN A 172 4.61 10.25 -4.87
CA GLN A 172 3.45 9.49 -5.33
C GLN A 172 2.22 10.40 -5.37
N LEU A 173 1.37 10.18 -6.37
CA LEU A 173 0.05 10.77 -6.49
C LEU A 173 -1.00 9.67 -6.36
N ASP A 174 -1.96 9.87 -5.46
CA ASP A 174 -3.16 9.07 -5.29
C ASP A 174 -4.37 9.91 -5.66
N VAL A 175 -5.29 9.39 -6.47
CA VAL A 175 -6.55 10.02 -6.85
C VAL A 175 -7.67 9.00 -6.69
N ASN A 176 -8.76 9.36 -6.03
CA ASN A 176 -9.94 8.52 -5.90
C ASN A 176 -11.21 9.31 -6.28
N VAL A 177 -12.06 8.69 -7.08
CA VAL A 177 -13.26 9.30 -7.64
C VAL A 177 -14.47 8.39 -7.34
N PRO A 178 -15.57 8.93 -6.78
CA PRO A 178 -16.85 8.24 -6.70
C PRO A 178 -17.36 7.84 -8.09
N ILE A 179 -17.80 6.61 -8.25
CA ILE A 179 -18.49 6.15 -9.47
C ILE A 179 -19.77 5.39 -9.10
N GLY A 180 -20.92 6.07 -9.21
CA GLY A 180 -22.19 5.54 -8.71
C GLY A 180 -22.11 5.27 -7.21
N ARG A 181 -22.31 4.01 -6.79
CA ARG A 181 -22.12 3.58 -5.40
C ARG A 181 -20.68 3.16 -5.07
N GLY A 182 -19.80 3.13 -6.07
CA GLY A 182 -18.43 2.62 -5.95
C GLY A 182 -17.35 3.68 -5.97
N GLU A 183 -16.12 3.22 -6.10
CA GLU A 183 -14.91 4.04 -6.17
C GLU A 183 -14.01 3.55 -7.31
N TRP A 184 -13.49 4.49 -8.10
CA TRP A 184 -12.34 4.28 -8.96
C TRP A 184 -11.15 4.99 -8.34
N ALA A 185 -10.02 4.32 -8.22
CA ALA A 185 -8.81 4.91 -7.66
C ALA A 185 -7.60 4.63 -8.55
N VAL A 186 -6.73 5.63 -8.66
CA VAL A 186 -5.47 5.56 -9.39
C VAL A 186 -4.35 6.05 -8.48
N THR A 187 -3.29 5.26 -8.37
CA THR A 187 -2.05 5.63 -7.70
C THR A 187 -0.91 5.52 -8.71
N GLY A 188 -0.01 6.50 -8.73
CA GLY A 188 1.16 6.42 -9.60
C GLY A 188 2.32 7.33 -9.20
N ALA A 189 3.48 6.97 -9.72
CA ALA A 189 4.72 7.71 -9.59
C ALA A 189 5.59 7.43 -10.81
N TYR A 190 6.27 8.46 -11.34
CA TYR A 190 7.24 8.30 -12.43
C TYR A 190 8.38 9.31 -12.30
N GLY A 191 9.59 8.88 -12.62
CA GLY A 191 10.78 9.74 -12.68
C GLY A 191 11.99 9.11 -11.99
N GLY A 192 12.80 9.97 -11.35
CA GLY A 192 14.06 9.57 -10.72
C GLY A 192 15.18 9.28 -11.73
N PRO A 193 16.36 8.85 -11.25
CA PRO A 193 17.57 8.72 -12.07
C PRO A 193 17.45 7.75 -13.25
N ALA A 194 16.60 6.73 -13.15
CA ALA A 194 16.42 5.72 -14.19
C ALA A 194 15.11 5.86 -14.98
N SER A 195 14.35 6.95 -14.79
CA SER A 195 13.07 7.19 -15.47
C SER A 195 12.10 6.00 -15.33
N ARG A 196 11.95 5.50 -14.11
CA ARG A 196 11.08 4.37 -13.77
C ARG A 196 9.90 4.82 -12.95
N GLY A 197 8.94 3.92 -12.77
CA GLY A 197 7.73 4.21 -12.05
C GLY A 197 6.75 3.06 -12.06
N PHE A 198 5.55 3.35 -11.58
CA PHE A 198 4.44 2.43 -11.58
C PHE A 198 3.11 3.18 -11.68
N ILE A 199 2.10 2.44 -12.11
CA ILE A 199 0.71 2.83 -12.05
C ILE A 199 -0.10 1.68 -11.45
N GLU A 200 -1.03 2.01 -10.58
CA GLU A 200 -2.01 1.12 -9.99
C GLU A 200 -3.38 1.74 -10.17
N THR A 201 -4.34 0.98 -10.67
CA THR A 201 -5.74 1.39 -10.76
C THR A 201 -6.61 0.32 -10.13
N SER A 202 -7.68 0.74 -9.46
CA SER A 202 -8.62 -0.17 -8.83
C SER A 202 -10.06 0.31 -8.96
N VAL A 203 -10.98 -0.65 -8.96
CA VAL A 203 -12.41 -0.43 -8.94
C VAL A 203 -13.00 -1.16 -7.74
N THR A 204 -13.77 -0.44 -6.94
CA THR A 204 -14.48 -0.97 -5.77
C THR A 204 -15.98 -0.84 -5.98
N HIS A 205 -16.73 -1.93 -5.82
CA HIS A 205 -18.19 -1.94 -5.86
C HIS A 205 -18.76 -2.49 -4.53
N PRO A 206 -19.35 -1.65 -3.67
CA PRO A 206 -19.90 -2.08 -2.39
C PRO A 206 -21.05 -3.07 -2.54
N LEU A 207 -20.96 -4.19 -1.82
CA LEU A 207 -22.02 -5.19 -1.67
C LEU A 207 -22.81 -4.97 -0.37
N THR A 208 -22.10 -4.67 0.71
CA THR A 208 -22.68 -4.40 2.04
C THR A 208 -22.01 -3.17 2.68
N HIS A 209 -22.25 -2.92 3.97
CA HIS A 209 -21.50 -1.92 4.74
C HIS A 209 -20.06 -2.35 5.01
N THR A 210 -19.78 -3.66 4.97
CA THR A 210 -18.50 -4.24 5.36
C THR A 210 -17.72 -4.75 4.15
N LEU A 211 -18.40 -5.17 3.09
CA LEU A 211 -17.79 -5.91 1.97
C LEU A 211 -18.05 -5.22 0.63
N ALA A 212 -17.04 -5.16 -0.22
CA ALA A 212 -17.11 -4.74 -1.61
C ALA A 212 -16.39 -5.73 -2.52
N VAL A 213 -16.86 -5.87 -3.76
CA VAL A 213 -16.04 -6.43 -4.85
C VAL A 213 -14.91 -5.44 -5.13
N PHE A 214 -13.69 -5.96 -5.29
CA PHE A 214 -12.50 -5.17 -5.51
C PHE A 214 -11.64 -5.78 -6.61
N ALA A 215 -11.39 -5.01 -7.67
CA ALA A 215 -10.50 -5.38 -8.75
C ALA A 215 -9.33 -4.39 -8.81
N GLN A 216 -8.12 -4.89 -8.97
CA GLN A 216 -6.89 -4.09 -9.03
C GLN A 216 -6.05 -4.51 -10.24
N TYR A 217 -5.58 -3.52 -10.99
CA TYR A 217 -4.54 -3.64 -12.01
C TYR A 217 -3.34 -2.81 -11.57
N ARG A 218 -2.14 -3.38 -11.63
CA ARG A 218 -0.89 -2.67 -11.39
C ARG A 218 0.11 -2.98 -12.50
N SER A 219 0.86 -2.00 -12.95
CA SER A 219 2.01 -2.21 -13.84
C SER A 219 3.17 -1.29 -13.48
N GLY A 220 4.39 -1.82 -13.46
CA GLY A 220 5.61 -1.07 -13.16
C GLY A 220 6.50 -1.76 -12.14
N TYR A 221 7.29 -0.96 -11.42
CA TYR A 221 8.24 -1.44 -10.42
C TYR A 221 7.68 -1.35 -8.99
N GLY A 222 8.27 -2.09 -8.05
CA GLY A 222 7.95 -1.95 -6.61
C GLY A 222 6.54 -2.39 -6.24
N ASP A 223 6.00 -3.45 -6.85
CA ASP A 223 4.78 -4.12 -6.36
C ASP A 223 4.99 -4.68 -4.94
N SER A 224 6.17 -5.24 -4.68
CA SER A 224 6.64 -5.61 -3.35
C SER A 224 8.08 -5.09 -3.14
N LEU A 225 8.57 -5.11 -1.90
CA LEU A 225 9.99 -4.81 -1.64
C LEU A 225 10.91 -5.84 -2.28
N LEU A 226 10.53 -7.12 -2.31
CA LEU A 226 11.32 -8.14 -2.98
C LEU A 226 11.38 -7.92 -4.50
N ASP A 227 10.32 -7.35 -5.07
CA ASP A 227 10.17 -7.04 -6.50
C ASP A 227 10.54 -5.59 -6.85
N TYR A 228 11.24 -4.84 -5.99
CA TYR A 228 11.48 -3.41 -6.26
C TYR A 228 12.21 -3.15 -7.59
N ARG A 229 13.07 -4.09 -8.02
CA ARG A 229 13.78 -4.02 -9.31
C ARG A 229 13.04 -4.65 -10.47
N THR A 230 11.99 -5.41 -10.20
CA THR A 230 11.27 -6.20 -11.20
C THR A 230 10.11 -5.37 -11.73
N ARG A 231 10.05 -5.22 -13.06
CA ARG A 231 8.87 -4.65 -13.71
C ARG A 231 7.86 -5.77 -13.90
N ASN A 232 6.70 -5.65 -13.29
CA ASN A 232 5.62 -6.63 -13.46
C ASN A 232 4.29 -5.93 -13.75
N THR A 233 3.35 -6.73 -14.25
CA THR A 233 1.95 -6.40 -14.44
C THR A 233 1.12 -7.41 -13.67
N ARG A 234 0.30 -6.94 -12.74
CA ARG A 234 -0.56 -7.77 -11.89
C ARG A 234 -2.01 -7.36 -12.03
N ILE A 235 -2.88 -8.36 -12.18
CA ILE A 235 -4.34 -8.20 -12.18
C ILE A 235 -4.90 -9.10 -11.09
N THR A 236 -5.70 -8.54 -10.18
CA THR A 236 -6.34 -9.29 -9.09
C THR A 236 -7.80 -8.93 -8.92
N LEU A 237 -8.58 -9.90 -8.45
CA LEU A 237 -9.99 -9.75 -8.09
C LEU A 237 -10.23 -10.37 -6.71
N GLY A 238 -11.10 -9.75 -5.94
CA GLY A 238 -11.54 -10.27 -4.65
C GLY A 238 -12.39 -9.25 -3.93
N PHE A 239 -12.08 -9.04 -2.65
CA PHE A 239 -12.91 -8.22 -1.78
C PHE A 239 -12.13 -7.15 -1.04
N ARG A 240 -12.77 -6.00 -0.85
CA ARG A 240 -12.31 -4.91 0.03
C ARG A 240 -13.23 -4.80 1.23
N LEU A 241 -12.64 -4.60 2.39
CA LEU A 241 -13.35 -4.37 3.63
C LEU A 241 -13.59 -2.87 3.85
N PHE A 242 -14.77 -2.56 4.39
CA PHE A 242 -15.19 -1.22 4.78
C PHE A 242 -14.98 -0.17 3.66
N PRO A 243 -15.59 -0.37 2.48
CA PRO A 243 -15.43 0.55 1.36
C PRO A 243 -15.95 1.96 1.71
N SER A 244 -15.26 2.99 1.22
CA SER A 244 -15.74 4.36 1.30
C SER A 244 -17.11 4.49 0.65
N ARG A 245 -18.03 5.19 1.29
CA ARG A 245 -19.29 5.63 0.67
C ARG A 245 -19.17 7.11 0.38
N PHE A 246 -19.40 7.48 -0.87
CA PHE A 246 -19.50 8.86 -1.32
C PHE A 246 -20.94 9.32 -1.33
#